data_AF-A0A5C9F0C3-F1
#
_entry.id   AF-A0A5C9F0C3-F1
#
_cell.length_a   1.000
_cell.length_b   1.000
_cell.length_c   1.000
_cell.angle_alpha   90.00
_cell.angle_beta   90.00
_cell.angle_gamma   90.00
#
_symmetry.space_group_name_H-M   'P 1'
#
loop_
_entity.id
_entity.type
_entity.pdbx_description
1 polymer ?
#
loop_
_entity_poly.entity_id
_entity_poly.type
_entity_poly.pdbx_seq_one_letter_code
_entity_poly.pdbx_strand_id
1 'polypeptide(L)'
;MMNNSAPNLLYSYLFQCHLRFLYEQYAYTAEQEGFPNIASFFKEMAEVKKEHIRWIYILILKSKKVKETRYFSNITFDLEHCYPIGTTSENLYTAFNAEKTILNELNAKLLEMKQKENLVREIIPLNTILKSEKKTLETLKILVNIFDNKPLRKKQEISFWECQGCGFKISIYELPEDWICPSCGQLASYFQKKYFNLIYEEHVIWKCMECGDEVSLQTLPDSWRCLSCGKKKPYFKRKATTLTDLQTTSYSFKSREKAIWKCPSCGAKTEINLPLDWSCPDCGFEMK
;
A
#
# COMPACT_ATOMS: atom_id res chain seq x y z
N MET A 1 20.66 -25.25 13.04
CA MET A 1 21.01 -24.47 14.25
C MET A 1 20.49 -23.06 14.00
N MET A 2 19.43 -22.64 14.69
CA MET A 2 18.92 -21.27 14.60
C MET A 2 19.93 -20.35 15.31
N ASN A 3 20.63 -19.52 14.54
CA ASN A 3 21.46 -18.45 15.08
C ASN A 3 20.51 -17.38 15.64
N ASN A 4 20.03 -17.60 16.86
CA ASN A 4 19.30 -16.61 17.65
C ASN A 4 20.26 -15.48 18.05
N SER A 5 20.57 -14.60 17.11
CA SER A 5 21.07 -13.27 17.44
C SER A 5 19.96 -12.58 18.24
N ALA A 6 20.23 -12.26 19.51
CA ALA A 6 19.25 -11.63 20.36
C ALA A 6 18.69 -10.36 19.69
N PRO A 7 17.38 -10.07 19.85
CA PRO A 7 16.75 -8.93 19.18
C PRO A 7 17.52 -7.66 19.49
N ASN A 8 18.08 -7.01 18.48
CA ASN A 8 18.90 -5.81 18.63
C ASN A 8 18.28 -4.69 17.82
N LEU A 9 18.17 -3.49 18.41
CA LEU A 9 17.67 -2.30 17.73
C LEU A 9 18.41 -2.07 16.40
N LEU A 10 19.68 -2.46 16.30
CA LEU A 10 20.43 -2.39 15.04
C LEU A 10 19.93 -3.40 13.98
N TYR A 11 19.57 -4.62 14.37
CA TYR A 11 18.92 -5.57 13.46
C TYR A 11 17.58 -5.00 12.98
N SER A 12 16.73 -4.51 13.90
CA SER A 12 15.46 -3.88 13.52
C SER A 12 15.68 -2.68 12.60
N TYR A 13 16.70 -1.85 12.84
CA TYR A 13 17.08 -0.74 11.97
C TYR A 13 17.44 -1.23 10.55
N LEU A 14 18.34 -2.21 10.43
CA LEU A 14 18.77 -2.73 9.14
C LEU A 14 17.61 -3.40 8.39
N PHE A 15 16.77 -4.16 9.10
CA PHE A 15 15.59 -4.79 8.52
C PHE A 15 14.61 -3.73 8.00
N GLN A 16 14.34 -2.67 8.76
CA GLN A 16 13.47 -1.57 8.33
C GLN A 16 14.04 -0.83 7.10
N CYS A 17 15.37 -0.64 7.03
CA CYS A 17 16.04 -0.14 5.82
C CYS A 17 15.81 -1.04 4.61
N HIS A 18 15.91 -2.36 4.80
CA HIS A 18 15.65 -3.34 3.74
C HIS A 18 14.19 -3.31 3.29
N LEU A 19 13.23 -3.31 4.24
CA LEU A 19 11.80 -3.22 3.93
C LEU A 19 11.44 -1.95 3.16
N ARG A 20 12.03 -0.81 3.53
CA ARG A 20 11.82 0.44 2.80
C ARG A 20 12.20 0.27 1.33
N PHE A 21 13.40 -0.25 1.06
CA PHE A 21 13.86 -0.51 -0.30
C PHE A 21 12.90 -1.45 -1.03
N LEU A 22 12.52 -2.57 -0.40
CA LEU A 22 11.58 -3.52 -0.99
C LEU A 22 10.24 -2.88 -1.33
N TYR A 23 9.68 -2.06 -0.45
CA TYR A 23 8.39 -1.43 -0.70
C TYR A 23 8.45 -0.35 -1.78
N GLU A 24 9.58 0.34 -1.96
CA GLU A 24 9.81 1.19 -3.13
C GLU A 24 9.81 0.34 -4.43
N GLN A 25 10.42 -0.85 -4.41
CA GLN A 25 10.41 -1.76 -5.56
C GLN A 25 9.04 -2.41 -5.79
N TYR A 26 8.34 -2.82 -4.74
CA TYR A 26 7.00 -3.40 -4.83
C TYR A 26 5.99 -2.37 -5.31
N ALA A 27 6.17 -1.11 -4.91
CA ALA A 27 5.40 -0.01 -5.48
C ALA A 27 5.65 0.11 -6.98
N TYR A 28 6.91 0.13 -7.40
CA TYR A 28 7.26 0.18 -8.82
C TYR A 28 6.63 -0.99 -9.60
N THR A 29 6.77 -2.22 -9.12
CA THR A 29 6.13 -3.39 -9.73
C THR A 29 4.62 -3.22 -9.81
N ALA A 30 3.97 -2.77 -8.74
CA ALA A 30 2.54 -2.52 -8.74
C ALA A 30 2.13 -1.42 -9.74
N GLU A 31 2.95 -0.38 -9.95
CA GLU A 31 2.71 0.61 -11.01
C GLU A 31 2.82 0.00 -12.40
N GLN A 32 3.89 -0.78 -12.65
CA GLN A 32 4.08 -1.46 -13.92
C GLN A 32 2.93 -2.44 -14.18
N GLU A 33 2.47 -3.19 -13.18
CA GLU A 33 1.36 -4.13 -13.34
C GLU A 33 -0.02 -3.46 -13.42
N GLY A 34 -0.11 -2.14 -13.22
CA GLY A 34 -1.35 -1.36 -13.35
C GLY A 34 -2.21 -1.29 -12.08
N PHE A 35 -1.60 -1.46 -10.90
CA PHE A 35 -2.22 -1.38 -9.59
C PHE A 35 -1.79 -0.12 -8.81
N PRO A 36 -2.20 1.10 -9.22
CA PRO A 36 -1.73 2.35 -8.62
C PRO A 36 -2.05 2.52 -7.14
N ASN A 37 -3.16 1.95 -6.65
CA ASN A 37 -3.56 2.06 -5.26
C ASN A 37 -2.65 1.19 -4.38
N ILE A 38 -2.22 0.04 -4.91
CA ILE A 38 -1.27 -0.85 -4.24
C ILE A 38 0.12 -0.25 -4.31
N ALA A 39 0.47 0.38 -5.44
CA ALA A 39 1.68 1.17 -5.54
C ALA A 39 1.71 2.32 -4.52
N SER A 40 0.62 3.10 -4.42
CA SER A 40 0.49 4.17 -3.42
C SER A 40 0.61 3.61 -2.00
N PHE A 41 -0.04 2.48 -1.72
CA PHE A 41 0.06 1.81 -0.43
C PHE A 41 1.50 1.38 -0.10
N PHE A 42 2.21 0.76 -1.04
CA PHE A 42 3.62 0.41 -0.84
C PHE A 42 4.53 1.65 -0.70
N LYS A 43 4.24 2.75 -1.42
CA LYS A 43 4.93 4.05 -1.23
C LYS A 43 4.70 4.62 0.17
N GLU A 44 3.46 4.59 0.65
CA GLU A 44 3.12 4.99 2.03
C GLU A 44 3.84 4.12 3.05
N MET A 45 3.88 2.79 2.85
CA MET A 45 4.65 1.89 3.70
C MET A 45 6.14 2.25 3.71
N ALA A 46 6.75 2.52 2.55
CA ALA A 46 8.15 2.92 2.46
C ALA A 46 8.46 4.21 3.27
N GLU A 47 7.58 5.22 3.19
CA GLU A 47 7.71 6.44 4.00
C GLU A 47 7.50 6.18 5.50
N VAL A 48 6.59 5.27 5.89
CA VAL A 48 6.47 4.83 7.28
C VAL A 48 7.77 4.17 7.77
N LYS A 49 8.38 3.29 6.95
CA LYS A 49 9.67 2.65 7.29
C LYS A 49 10.77 3.67 7.48
N LYS A 50 10.83 4.72 6.66
CA LYS A 50 11.78 5.84 6.83
C LYS A 50 11.66 6.51 8.19
N GLU A 51 10.44 6.74 8.68
CA GLU A 51 10.24 7.28 10.03
C GLU A 51 10.63 6.28 11.12
N HIS A 52 10.31 4.99 10.95
CA HIS A 52 10.75 3.94 11.88
C HIS A 52 12.28 3.86 11.97
N ILE A 53 12.98 3.86 10.83
CA ILE A 53 14.45 3.90 10.72
C ILE A 53 15.01 5.08 11.51
N ARG A 54 14.46 6.29 11.30
CA ARG A 54 14.88 7.50 11.99
C ARG A 54 14.76 7.35 13.51
N TRP A 55 13.60 6.91 14.00
CA TRP A 55 13.36 6.78 15.44
C TRP A 55 14.20 5.67 16.09
N ILE A 56 14.32 4.51 15.45
CA ILE A 56 15.17 3.42 15.93
C ILE A 56 16.63 3.87 15.98
N TYR A 57 17.11 4.60 14.97
CA TYR A 57 18.46 5.15 14.98
C TYR A 57 18.70 6.11 16.15
N ILE A 58 17.75 7.00 16.44
CA ILE A 58 17.82 7.90 17.61
C ILE A 58 17.89 7.08 18.92
N LEU A 59 17.12 6.00 19.04
CA LEU A 59 17.18 5.12 20.21
C LEU A 59 18.56 4.46 20.36
N ILE A 60 19.15 3.98 19.25
CA ILE A 60 20.51 3.41 19.23
C ILE A 60 21.52 4.44 19.76
N LEU A 61 21.49 5.68 19.26
CA LEU A 61 22.41 6.75 19.70
C LEU A 61 22.26 7.09 21.19
N LYS A 62 21.02 7.13 21.69
CA LYS A 62 20.72 7.45 23.09
C LYS A 62 21.17 6.36 24.07
N SER A 63 21.22 5.10 23.63
CA SER A 63 21.59 3.96 24.48
C SER A 63 23.03 3.97 25.01
N LYS A 64 23.82 5.03 24.77
CA LYS A 64 25.23 5.23 25.18
C LYS A 64 26.23 4.15 24.71
N LYS A 65 25.79 3.10 24.02
CA LYS A 65 26.63 2.05 23.43
C LYS A 65 27.46 2.53 22.23
N VAL A 66 27.19 3.73 21.71
CA VAL A 66 27.88 4.32 20.54
C VAL A 66 29.13 5.12 20.92
N LYS A 67 29.47 5.22 22.22
CA LYS A 67 30.66 5.96 22.68
C LYS A 67 31.99 5.21 22.53
N GLU A 68 31.96 3.92 22.22
CA GLU A 68 33.18 3.19 21.89
C GLU A 68 33.07 2.71 20.45
N THR A 69 34.06 3.08 19.65
CA THR A 69 34.37 2.54 18.32
C THR A 69 34.72 1.04 18.41
N ARG A 70 33.85 0.23 19.01
CA ARG A 70 33.88 -1.23 18.90
C ARG A 70 32.84 -1.59 17.87
N TYR A 71 33.38 -1.95 16.71
CA TYR A 71 32.75 -2.66 15.61
C TYR A 71 31.43 -3.33 16.02
N PHE A 72 30.37 -3.06 15.28
CA PHE A 72 29.19 -3.91 15.22
C PHE A 72 29.61 -5.29 14.67
N SER A 73 30.38 -6.05 15.45
CA SER A 73 30.87 -7.35 15.04
C SER A 73 29.72 -8.35 15.14
N ASN A 74 29.42 -8.95 13.98
CA ASN A 74 28.60 -10.13 13.80
C ASN A 74 27.09 -9.92 13.85
N ILE A 75 26.56 -8.88 13.18
CA ILE A 75 25.17 -8.95 12.71
C ILE A 75 25.15 -9.79 11.44
N THR A 76 24.59 -10.99 11.54
CA THR A 76 24.29 -11.84 10.39
C THR A 76 22.90 -11.46 9.87
N PHE A 77 22.86 -10.89 8.68
CA PHE A 77 21.63 -10.73 7.92
C PHE A 77 21.55 -11.90 6.94
N ASP A 78 20.89 -12.98 7.37
CA ASP A 78 20.82 -14.20 6.57
C ASP A 78 19.99 -13.97 5.30
N LEU A 79 20.31 -14.70 4.23
CA LEU A 79 19.60 -14.63 2.94
C LEU A 79 18.09 -14.88 3.07
N GLU A 80 17.64 -15.56 4.12
CA GLU A 80 16.22 -15.77 4.44
C GLU A 80 15.45 -14.45 4.67
N HIS A 81 16.15 -13.37 4.98
CA HIS A 81 15.60 -12.03 5.15
C HIS A 81 15.70 -11.17 3.88
N CYS A 82 16.35 -11.68 2.83
CA CYS A 82 16.39 -11.06 1.51
C CYS A 82 15.19 -11.54 0.70
N TYR A 83 14.09 -10.80 0.81
CA TYR A 83 12.87 -11.17 0.11
C TYR A 83 12.97 -10.89 -1.41
N PRO A 84 12.43 -11.76 -2.27
CA PRO A 84 12.43 -11.54 -3.70
C PRO A 84 11.49 -10.40 -4.09
N ILE A 85 11.73 -9.85 -5.28
CA ILE A 85 10.79 -8.97 -5.99
C ILE A 85 10.11 -9.83 -7.04
N GLY A 86 8.84 -10.14 -6.81
CA GLY A 86 7.98 -10.91 -7.70
C GLY A 86 6.86 -10.05 -8.26
N THR A 87 5.73 -10.68 -8.57
CA THR A 87 4.48 -10.02 -8.98
C THR A 87 3.84 -9.23 -7.83
N THR A 88 2.89 -8.32 -8.10
CA THR A 88 2.20 -7.56 -7.03
C THR A 88 1.55 -8.47 -5.98
N SER A 89 1.00 -9.62 -6.41
CA SER A 89 0.40 -10.60 -5.49
C SER A 89 1.44 -11.25 -4.58
N GLU A 90 2.54 -11.72 -5.16
CA GLU A 90 3.65 -12.31 -4.41
C GLU A 90 4.30 -11.30 -3.47
N ASN A 91 4.42 -10.04 -3.91
CA ASN A 91 4.96 -8.94 -3.13
C ASN A 91 4.07 -8.59 -1.93
N LEU A 92 2.74 -8.62 -2.07
CA LEU A 92 1.80 -8.43 -0.95
C LEU A 92 1.94 -9.55 0.09
N TYR A 93 2.01 -10.80 -0.35
CA TYR A 93 2.20 -11.95 0.53
C TYR A 93 3.55 -11.88 1.26
N THR A 94 4.59 -11.52 0.52
CA THR A 94 5.94 -11.35 1.03
C THR A 94 6.00 -10.21 2.05
N ALA A 95 5.39 -9.06 1.74
CA ALA A 95 5.28 -7.93 2.65
C ALA A 95 4.54 -8.31 3.94
N PHE A 96 3.44 -9.07 3.85
CA PHE A 96 2.70 -9.56 5.02
C PHE A 96 3.59 -10.39 5.96
N ASN A 97 4.36 -11.33 5.41
CA ASN A 97 5.27 -12.16 6.20
C ASN A 97 6.41 -11.34 6.82
N ALA A 98 6.98 -10.40 6.05
CA ALA A 98 8.05 -9.54 6.51
C ALA A 98 7.58 -8.61 7.66
N GLU A 99 6.37 -8.03 7.54
CA GLU A 99 5.77 -7.22 8.60
C GLU A 99 5.47 -8.03 9.88
N LYS A 100 5.08 -9.30 9.72
CA LYS A 100 4.89 -10.20 10.86
C LYS A 100 6.21 -10.47 11.59
N THR A 101 7.28 -10.70 10.83
CA THR A 101 8.63 -10.92 11.39
C THR A 101 9.10 -9.70 12.18
N ILE A 102 9.00 -8.50 11.62
CA ILE A 102 9.46 -7.29 12.30
C ILE A 102 8.60 -6.95 13.52
N LEU A 103 7.29 -7.19 13.46
CA LEU A 103 6.40 -7.00 14.61
C LEU A 103 6.80 -7.94 15.76
N ASN A 104 7.13 -9.20 15.49
CA ASN A 104 7.60 -10.14 16.50
C ASN A 104 8.94 -9.71 17.11
N GLU A 105 9.89 -9.30 16.27
CA GLU A 105 11.21 -8.82 16.67
C GLU A 105 11.11 -7.59 17.60
N LEU A 106 10.33 -6.58 17.20
CA LEU A 106 10.14 -5.36 17.98
C LEU A 106 9.40 -5.64 19.31
N ASN A 107 8.47 -6.60 19.33
CA ASN A 107 7.79 -7.00 20.56
C ASN A 107 8.73 -7.71 21.53
N ALA A 108 9.57 -8.62 21.03
CA ALA A 108 10.61 -9.27 21.84
C ALA A 108 11.56 -8.22 22.43
N LYS A 109 11.94 -7.21 21.64
CA LYS A 109 12.78 -6.12 22.12
C LYS A 109 12.10 -5.27 23.20
N LEU A 110 10.83 -4.97 23.02
CA LEU A 110 10.05 -4.22 24.00
C LEU A 110 9.97 -4.97 25.35
N LEU A 111 9.78 -6.29 25.32
CA LEU A 111 9.75 -7.12 26.53
C LEU A 111 11.09 -7.09 27.27
N GLU A 112 12.21 -7.21 26.54
CA GLU A 112 13.56 -7.08 27.12
C GLU A 112 13.77 -5.71 27.77
N MET A 113 13.32 -4.63 27.12
CA MET A 113 13.45 -3.27 27.64
C MET A 113 12.60 -3.04 28.90
N LYS A 114 11.40 -3.64 28.98
CA LYS A 114 10.52 -3.55 30.16
C LYS A 114 11.10 -4.23 31.40
N GLN A 115 11.95 -5.23 31.23
CA GLN A 115 12.63 -5.91 32.35
C GLN A 115 13.77 -5.07 32.95
N LYS A 116 14.22 -4.01 32.26
CA LYS A 116 15.29 -3.13 32.72
C LYS A 116 14.69 -1.87 33.34
N GLU A 117 15.02 -1.61 34.60
CA GLU A 117 14.58 -0.40 35.30
C GLU A 117 15.12 0.86 34.58
N ASN A 118 14.32 1.93 34.54
CA ASN A 118 14.64 3.27 33.98
C ASN A 118 14.63 3.48 32.44
N LEU A 119 14.05 2.59 31.62
CA LEU A 119 13.97 2.79 30.15
C LEU A 119 12.67 3.43 29.62
N VAL A 120 11.84 4.03 30.48
CA VAL A 120 10.50 4.54 30.13
C VAL A 120 10.50 5.48 28.91
N ARG A 121 11.51 6.36 28.79
CA ARG A 121 11.62 7.32 27.68
C ARG A 121 11.96 6.67 26.33
N GLU A 122 12.54 5.47 26.33
CA GLU A 122 12.91 4.72 25.13
C GLU A 122 11.80 3.75 24.70
N ILE A 123 10.96 3.33 25.66
CA ILE A 123 9.80 2.46 25.45
C ILE A 123 8.68 3.17 24.66
N ILE A 124 8.51 4.49 24.84
CA ILE A 124 7.42 5.25 24.20
C ILE A 124 7.53 5.26 22.66
N PRO A 125 8.68 5.63 22.05
CA PRO A 125 8.84 5.55 20.60
C PRO A 125 8.66 4.12 20.07
N LEU A 126 9.21 3.12 20.75
CA LEU A 126 9.11 1.72 20.32
C LEU A 126 7.66 1.21 20.33
N ASN A 127 6.87 1.55 21.35
CA ASN A 127 5.43 1.25 21.38
C ASN A 127 4.66 1.92 20.24
N THR A 128 5.06 3.13 19.84
CA THR A 128 4.42 3.86 18.75
C THR A 128 4.68 3.17 17.42
N ILE A 129 5.93 2.74 17.18
CA ILE A 129 6.32 1.93 16.02
C ILE A 129 5.50 0.63 16.01
N LEU A 130 5.45 -0.11 17.13
CA LEU A 130 4.69 -1.36 17.22
C LEU A 130 3.21 -1.21 16.86
N LYS A 131 2.56 -0.12 17.29
CA LYS A 131 1.17 0.17 16.91
C LYS A 131 1.03 0.41 15.41
N SER A 132 1.97 1.14 14.82
CA SER A 132 2.04 1.39 13.37
C SER A 132 2.18 0.08 12.59
N GLU A 133 3.13 -0.78 12.96
CA GLU A 133 3.36 -2.07 12.29
C GLU A 133 2.17 -3.01 12.40
N LYS A 134 1.49 -3.03 13.54
CA LYS A 134 0.27 -3.82 13.71
C LYS A 134 -0.83 -3.38 12.72
N LYS A 135 -1.01 -2.08 12.54
CA LYS A 135 -1.98 -1.52 11.56
C LYS A 135 -1.60 -1.88 10.12
N THR A 136 -0.31 -1.81 9.80
CA THR A 136 0.20 -2.21 8.48
C THR A 136 -0.06 -3.70 8.22
N LEU A 137 0.23 -4.56 9.19
CA LEU A 137 0.01 -6.00 9.09
C LEU A 137 -1.48 -6.38 8.92
N GLU A 138 -2.37 -5.72 9.66
CA GLU A 138 -3.82 -5.88 9.52
C GLU A 138 -4.29 -5.48 8.12
N THR A 139 -3.76 -4.38 7.58
CA THR A 139 -4.06 -3.91 6.22
C THR A 139 -3.57 -4.90 5.17
N LEU A 140 -2.33 -5.38 5.29
CA LEU A 140 -1.76 -6.39 4.39
C LEU A 140 -2.53 -7.70 4.42
N LYS A 141 -2.98 -8.15 5.59
CA LYS A 141 -3.82 -9.35 5.71
C LYS A 141 -5.09 -9.24 4.86
N ILE A 142 -5.72 -8.07 4.84
CA ILE A 142 -6.89 -7.80 4.01
C ILE A 142 -6.50 -7.85 2.53
N LEU A 143 -5.44 -7.14 2.14
CA LEU A 143 -4.98 -7.08 0.74
C LEU A 143 -4.59 -8.46 0.19
N VAL A 144 -3.85 -9.26 0.96
CA VAL A 144 -3.46 -10.62 0.58
C VAL A 144 -4.70 -11.49 0.35
N ASN A 145 -5.69 -11.47 1.25
CA ASN A 145 -6.92 -12.26 1.09
C ASN A 145 -7.74 -11.89 -0.16
N ILE A 146 -7.70 -10.62 -0.56
CA ILE A 146 -8.35 -10.14 -1.80
C ILE A 146 -7.60 -10.66 -3.03
N PHE A 147 -6.26 -10.70 -2.96
CA PHE A 147 -5.38 -11.10 -4.06
C PHE A 147 -5.25 -12.63 -4.24
N ASP A 148 -5.21 -13.40 -3.15
CA ASP A 148 -5.04 -14.87 -3.17
C ASP A 148 -6.21 -15.62 -3.84
N ASN A 149 -7.39 -14.99 -3.93
CA ASN A 149 -8.61 -15.64 -4.40
C ASN A 149 -8.96 -15.42 -5.88
N LYS A 150 -8.13 -14.74 -6.68
CA LYS A 150 -8.21 -14.71 -8.16
C LYS A 150 -7.05 -13.90 -8.75
N PRO A 151 -6.38 -14.35 -9.83
CA PRO A 151 -5.67 -13.42 -10.70
C PRO A 151 -6.72 -12.47 -11.31
N LEU A 152 -6.63 -11.18 -10.99
CA LEU A 152 -7.54 -10.15 -11.51
C LEU A 152 -7.55 -10.22 -13.04
N ARG A 153 -8.63 -10.79 -13.60
CA ARG A 153 -8.84 -10.86 -15.06
C ARG A 153 -9.30 -9.49 -15.55
N LYS A 154 -8.91 -9.16 -16.80
CA LYS A 154 -9.29 -7.95 -17.56
C LYS A 154 -10.73 -7.50 -17.27
N LYS A 155 -10.89 -6.20 -16.97
CA LYS A 155 -12.15 -5.49 -16.66
C LYS A 155 -12.83 -5.91 -15.34
N GLN A 156 -12.13 -5.79 -14.21
CA GLN A 156 -12.81 -5.81 -12.91
C GLN A 156 -12.95 -4.40 -12.35
N GLU A 157 -14.21 -3.99 -12.14
CA GLU A 157 -14.57 -2.88 -11.25
C GLU A 157 -14.12 -3.29 -9.83
N ILE A 158 -13.11 -2.61 -9.29
CA ILE A 158 -12.68 -2.85 -7.91
C ILE A 158 -13.55 -1.96 -7.01
N SER A 159 -14.44 -2.58 -6.21
CA SER A 159 -15.23 -1.87 -5.22
C SER A 159 -14.55 -1.88 -3.86
N PHE A 160 -14.45 -0.73 -3.20
CA PHE A 160 -13.94 -0.61 -1.84
C PHE A 160 -14.81 0.35 -1.02
N TRP A 161 -14.85 0.15 0.29
CA TRP A 161 -15.52 1.00 1.26
C TRP A 161 -14.53 2.00 1.84
N GLU A 162 -14.87 3.28 1.86
CA GLU A 162 -14.05 4.33 2.45
C GLU A 162 -14.81 5.05 3.56
N CYS A 163 -14.25 5.04 4.77
CA CYS A 163 -14.77 5.79 5.91
C CYS A 163 -14.68 7.29 5.62
N GLN A 164 -15.84 7.95 5.57
CA GLN A 164 -15.94 9.39 5.31
C GLN A 164 -15.48 10.25 6.49
N GLY A 165 -15.34 9.67 7.69
CA GLY A 165 -14.84 10.38 8.87
C GLY A 165 -13.32 10.49 8.94
N CYS A 166 -12.57 9.50 8.44
CA CYS A 166 -11.10 9.46 8.58
C CYS A 166 -10.33 8.96 7.36
N GLY A 167 -11.02 8.57 6.28
CA GLY A 167 -10.39 8.07 5.06
C GLY A 167 -9.91 6.60 5.11
N PHE A 168 -10.23 5.84 6.16
CA PHE A 168 -9.90 4.41 6.23
C PHE A 168 -10.59 3.63 5.12
N LYS A 169 -9.84 2.84 4.35
CA LYS A 169 -10.34 2.07 3.18
C LYS A 169 -10.33 0.58 3.48
N ILE A 170 -11.39 -0.12 3.08
CA ILE A 170 -11.51 -1.58 3.18
C ILE A 170 -12.20 -2.15 1.94
N SER A 171 -11.61 -3.17 1.32
CA SER A 171 -12.13 -3.78 0.10
C SER A 171 -12.82 -5.11 0.41
N ILE A 172 -14.03 -5.04 0.96
CA ILE A 172 -14.93 -6.19 1.17
C ILE A 172 -16.20 -6.04 0.33
N TYR A 173 -16.78 -7.16 -0.08
CA TYR A 173 -17.94 -7.18 -0.98
C TYR A 173 -19.15 -6.44 -0.38
N GLU A 174 -19.49 -6.77 0.86
CA GLU A 174 -20.52 -6.14 1.67
C GLU A 174 -19.94 -5.80 3.05
N LEU A 175 -20.23 -4.60 3.53
CA LEU A 175 -19.83 -4.13 4.85
C LEU A 175 -20.90 -4.53 5.87
N PRO A 176 -20.57 -5.31 6.91
CA PRO A 176 -21.53 -5.67 7.96
C PRO A 176 -22.14 -4.42 8.62
N GLU A 177 -23.43 -4.45 8.96
CA GLU A 177 -24.12 -3.29 9.57
C GLU A 177 -23.50 -2.86 10.91
N ASP A 178 -22.92 -3.81 11.64
CA ASP A 178 -22.25 -3.64 12.93
C ASP A 178 -20.75 -3.33 12.79
N TRP A 179 -20.24 -3.15 11.56
CA TRP A 179 -18.84 -2.82 11.34
C TRP A 179 -18.47 -1.50 12.02
N ILE A 180 -17.34 -1.49 12.72
CA ILE A 180 -16.77 -0.31 13.36
C ILE A 180 -15.44 0.00 12.69
N CYS A 181 -15.27 1.24 12.25
CA CYS A 181 -14.03 1.73 11.67
C CYS A 181 -12.88 1.52 12.67
N PRO A 182 -11.89 0.68 12.36
CA PRO A 182 -10.78 0.41 13.29
C PRO A 182 -9.87 1.64 13.48
N SER A 183 -9.97 2.64 12.59
CA SER A 183 -9.13 3.83 12.66
C SER A 183 -9.73 4.96 13.51
N CYS A 184 -11.05 5.13 13.52
CA CYS A 184 -11.69 6.28 14.19
C CYS A 184 -12.93 5.91 15.02
N GLY A 185 -13.31 4.63 15.09
CA GLY A 185 -14.47 4.18 15.86
C GLY A 185 -15.83 4.46 15.22
N GLN A 186 -15.87 5.07 14.03
CA GLN A 186 -17.12 5.37 13.33
C GLN A 186 -17.84 4.12 12.83
N LEU A 187 -19.17 4.15 12.81
CA LEU A 187 -20.02 3.01 12.42
C LEU A 187 -19.92 2.69 10.92
N ALA A 188 -20.42 1.51 10.52
CA ALA A 188 -20.50 1.05 9.14
C ALA A 188 -21.18 2.08 8.22
N SER A 189 -22.14 2.82 8.77
CA SER A 189 -22.86 3.90 8.11
C SER A 189 -21.98 5.07 7.64
N TYR A 190 -20.77 5.22 8.20
CA TYR A 190 -19.80 6.23 7.76
C TYR A 190 -18.98 5.78 6.56
N PHE A 191 -19.12 4.53 6.12
CA PHE A 191 -18.40 4.05 4.96
C PHE A 191 -19.22 4.26 3.69
N GLN A 192 -18.53 4.71 2.64
CA GLN A 192 -19.09 4.85 1.32
C GLN A 192 -18.44 3.83 0.38
N LYS A 193 -19.27 3.05 -0.33
CA LYS A 193 -18.79 2.17 -1.39
C LYS A 193 -18.37 3.01 -2.60
N LYS A 194 -17.11 2.87 -3.00
CA LYS A 194 -16.48 3.51 -4.14
C LYS A 194 -16.08 2.47 -5.16
N TYR A 195 -16.14 2.86 -6.42
CA TYR A 195 -15.83 1.99 -7.56
C TYR A 195 -14.63 2.55 -8.33
N PHE A 196 -13.72 1.65 -8.66
CA PHE A 196 -12.56 1.97 -9.46
C PHE A 196 -12.68 1.30 -10.83
N ASN A 197 -12.78 2.11 -11.89
CA ASN A 197 -12.72 1.61 -13.25
C ASN A 197 -11.30 1.74 -13.80
N LEU A 198 -10.71 0.59 -14.11
CA LEU A 198 -9.51 0.51 -14.93
C LEU A 198 -9.94 0.66 -16.39
N ILE A 199 -9.76 1.86 -16.95
CA ILE A 199 -9.90 2.08 -18.40
C ILE A 199 -8.53 1.82 -19.00
N TYR A 200 -8.44 0.77 -19.81
CA TYR A 200 -7.27 0.51 -20.65
C TYR A 200 -7.47 1.27 -21.96
N GLU A 201 -6.58 2.21 -22.25
CA GLU A 201 -6.45 2.71 -23.61
C GLU A 201 -5.58 1.74 -24.41
N GLU A 202 -6.15 1.16 -25.47
CA GLU A 202 -5.39 0.28 -26.37
C GLU A 202 -4.30 1.10 -27.08
N HIS A 203 -3.05 0.88 -26.71
CA HIS A 203 -1.92 1.38 -27.49
C HIS A 203 -1.72 0.51 -28.72
N VAL A 204 -2.05 1.07 -29.89
CA VAL A 204 -1.77 0.42 -31.17
C VAL A 204 -0.33 0.72 -31.54
N ILE A 205 0.50 -0.33 -31.58
CA ILE A 205 1.87 -0.21 -32.08
C ILE A 205 1.85 -0.26 -33.60
N TRP A 206 2.37 0.79 -34.21
CA TRP A 206 2.59 0.90 -35.65
C TRP A 206 4.06 0.71 -35.93
N LYS A 207 4.38 -0.26 -36.78
CA LYS A 207 5.74 -0.53 -37.25
C LYS A 207 5.91 0.00 -38.67
N CYS A 208 6.91 0.86 -38.88
CA CYS A 208 7.32 1.27 -40.21
C CYS A 208 7.87 0.06 -40.96
N MET A 209 7.31 -0.23 -42.14
CA MET A 209 7.71 -1.36 -42.97
C MET A 209 9.04 -1.11 -43.70
N GLU A 210 9.51 0.14 -43.76
CA GLU A 210 10.76 0.52 -44.42
C GLU A 210 11.97 0.36 -43.50
N CYS A 211 11.96 1.04 -42.35
CA CYS A 211 13.10 1.08 -41.43
C CYS A 211 12.92 0.23 -40.17
N GLY A 212 11.71 -0.26 -39.91
CA GLY A 212 11.42 -1.06 -38.73
C GLY A 212 11.08 -0.27 -37.47
N ASP A 213 11.11 1.07 -37.48
CA ASP A 213 10.76 1.88 -36.31
C ASP A 213 9.33 1.67 -35.84
N GLU A 214 9.15 1.70 -34.53
CA GLU A 214 7.86 1.45 -33.89
C GLU A 214 7.38 2.74 -33.20
N VAL A 215 6.10 3.05 -33.35
CA VAL A 215 5.43 4.16 -32.67
C VAL A 215 4.13 3.69 -32.04
N SER A 216 3.90 4.10 -30.79
CA SER A 216 2.69 3.78 -30.03
C SER A 216 1.68 4.93 -30.14
N LEU A 217 0.64 4.75 -30.97
CA LEU A 217 -0.44 5.73 -31.15
C LEU A 217 -1.74 5.00 -31.50
N GLN A 218 -2.87 5.35 -30.86
CA GLN A 218 -4.19 4.78 -31.20
C GLN A 218 -4.50 4.89 -32.70
N THR A 219 -4.23 6.06 -33.29
CA THR A 219 -4.32 6.30 -34.73
C THR A 219 -3.15 7.17 -35.18
N LEU A 220 -2.60 6.87 -36.36
CA LEU A 220 -1.63 7.77 -37.01
C LEU A 220 -2.39 8.88 -37.76
N PRO A 221 -2.10 10.17 -37.50
CA PRO A 221 -2.60 11.26 -38.33
C PRO A 221 -2.19 11.08 -39.80
N ASP A 222 -2.97 11.61 -40.74
CA ASP A 222 -2.65 11.48 -42.17
C ASP A 222 -1.36 12.24 -42.56
N SER A 223 -1.00 13.25 -41.77
CA SER A 223 0.26 13.98 -41.88
C SER A 223 1.46 13.26 -41.25
N TRP A 224 1.26 12.10 -40.61
CA TRP A 224 2.33 11.40 -39.88
C TRP A 224 3.45 10.93 -40.81
N ARG A 225 4.68 11.14 -40.34
CA ARG A 225 5.92 10.72 -41.01
C ARG A 225 6.80 9.97 -40.04
N CYS A 226 7.42 8.91 -40.53
CA CYS A 226 8.43 8.18 -39.78
C CYS A 226 9.60 9.10 -39.42
N LEU A 227 9.99 9.10 -38.14
CA LEU A 227 11.04 9.98 -37.64
C LEU A 227 12.43 9.59 -38.15
N SER A 228 12.68 8.32 -38.48
CA SER A 228 14.00 7.92 -38.99
C SER A 228 14.10 7.86 -40.51
N CYS A 229 13.00 7.58 -41.24
CA CYS A 229 13.05 7.44 -42.71
C CYS A 229 12.12 8.37 -43.49
N GLY A 230 11.32 9.20 -42.81
CA GLY A 230 10.45 10.20 -43.43
C GLY A 230 9.21 9.66 -44.18
N LYS A 231 9.03 8.34 -44.22
CA LYS A 231 7.90 7.70 -44.92
C LYS A 231 6.56 8.05 -44.29
N LYS A 232 5.54 8.21 -45.14
CA LYS A 232 4.17 8.58 -44.75
C LYS A 232 3.41 7.40 -44.13
N LYS A 233 2.31 7.69 -43.44
CA LYS A 233 1.36 6.73 -42.83
C LYS A 233 1.12 5.40 -43.60
N PRO A 234 0.97 5.34 -44.94
CA PRO A 234 0.75 4.07 -45.65
C PRO A 234 1.88 3.04 -45.50
N TYR A 235 3.09 3.47 -45.11
CA TYR A 235 4.23 2.60 -44.85
C TYR A 235 4.22 2.00 -43.44
N PHE A 236 3.20 2.23 -42.64
CA PHE A 236 3.07 1.66 -41.29
C PHE A 236 2.09 0.50 -41.27
N LYS A 237 2.46 -0.59 -40.60
CA LYS A 237 1.58 -1.72 -40.31
C LYS A 237 1.32 -1.84 -38.81
N ARG A 238 0.10 -2.23 -38.43
CA ARG A 238 -0.22 -2.56 -37.04
C ARG A 238 0.52 -3.84 -36.65
N LYS A 239 1.25 -3.81 -35.53
CA LYS A 239 1.85 -5.00 -34.92
C LYS A 239 0.78 -5.70 -34.07
N ALA A 240 0.71 -7.03 -34.15
CA ALA A 240 -0.13 -7.80 -33.24
C ALA A 240 0.43 -7.64 -31.82
N THR A 241 -0.35 -7.08 -30.91
CA THR A 241 0.10 -6.70 -29.58
C THR A 241 0.19 -7.91 -28.65
N THR A 242 1.36 -8.13 -28.04
CA THR A 242 1.50 -9.00 -26.86
C THR A 242 1.15 -8.21 -25.60
N LEU A 243 0.60 -8.89 -24.58
CA LEU A 243 0.11 -8.30 -23.32
C LEU A 243 1.11 -7.38 -22.60
N THR A 244 2.41 -7.54 -22.87
CA THR A 244 3.52 -6.77 -22.31
C THR A 244 3.58 -5.33 -22.80
N ASP A 245 2.98 -4.99 -23.94
CA ASP A 245 3.22 -3.71 -24.61
C ASP A 245 2.08 -2.68 -24.38
N LEU A 246 1.10 -3.02 -23.55
CA LEU A 246 -0.17 -2.30 -23.38
C LEU A 246 -0.36 -1.75 -21.97
N GLN A 247 0.45 -0.80 -21.53
CA GLN A 247 0.22 -0.18 -20.22
C GLN A 247 0.37 1.34 -20.26
N THR A 248 -0.77 2.01 -20.43
CA THR A 248 -1.01 3.28 -19.75
C THR A 248 -2.41 3.23 -19.20
N THR A 249 -2.53 3.40 -17.89
CA THR A 249 -3.78 3.34 -17.14
C THR A 249 -4.32 4.75 -16.97
N SER A 250 -5.58 4.97 -17.35
CA SER A 250 -6.34 6.14 -16.91
C SER A 250 -7.42 5.70 -15.92
N TYR A 251 -7.58 6.50 -14.87
CA TYR A 251 -8.48 6.18 -13.76
C TYR A 251 -9.73 7.06 -13.86
N SER A 252 -10.90 6.42 -13.79
CA SER A 252 -12.16 7.15 -13.63
C SER A 252 -12.94 6.59 -12.45
N PHE A 253 -13.45 7.51 -11.63
CA PHE A 253 -14.43 7.18 -10.61
C PHE A 253 -15.82 7.20 -11.26
N LYS A 254 -16.53 6.07 -11.27
CA LYS A 254 -17.98 6.11 -11.48
C LYS A 254 -18.65 6.72 -10.23
N SER A 255 -19.80 7.35 -10.46
CA SER A 255 -20.58 8.08 -9.45
C SER A 255 -20.81 7.29 -8.16
N ARG A 256 -20.73 8.02 -7.06
CA ARG A 256 -20.93 7.65 -5.65
C ARG A 256 -22.19 6.83 -5.44
N GLU A 257 -22.09 5.68 -4.76
CA GLU A 257 -23.25 5.19 -3.99
C GLU A 257 -23.46 6.14 -2.81
N LYS A 258 -24.70 6.57 -2.59
CA LYS A 258 -25.01 7.51 -1.52
C LYS A 258 -24.80 6.81 -0.17
N ALA A 259 -24.07 7.44 0.74
CA ALA A 259 -23.90 6.92 2.09
C ALA A 259 -25.24 7.06 2.83
N ILE A 260 -25.77 5.93 3.32
CA ILE A 260 -26.99 5.89 4.11
C ILE A 260 -26.57 5.87 5.57
N TRP A 261 -26.72 7.00 6.25
CA TRP A 261 -26.50 7.07 7.68
C TRP A 261 -27.73 6.59 8.44
N LYS A 262 -27.54 5.69 9.41
CA LYS A 262 -28.59 5.22 10.31
C LYS A 262 -28.36 5.80 11.71
N CYS A 263 -29.35 6.47 12.26
CA CYS A 263 -29.29 7.04 13.58
C CYS A 263 -29.12 5.95 14.65
N PRO A 264 -28.07 6.02 15.50
CA PRO A 264 -27.89 5.07 16.60
C PRO A 264 -28.99 5.16 17.66
N SER A 265 -29.62 6.33 17.82
CA SER A 265 -30.64 6.58 18.84
C SER A 265 -32.04 6.22 18.36
N CYS A 266 -32.47 6.73 17.21
CA CYS A 266 -33.84 6.55 16.72
C CYS A 266 -33.96 5.60 15.51
N GLY A 267 -32.85 5.13 14.94
CA GLY A 267 -32.85 4.24 13.78
C GLY A 267 -33.20 4.88 12.43
N ALA A 268 -33.48 6.19 12.38
CA ALA A 268 -33.78 6.92 11.15
C ALA A 268 -32.63 6.81 10.13
N LYS A 269 -32.97 6.59 8.85
CA LYS A 269 -32.00 6.49 7.75
C LYS A 269 -32.03 7.76 6.90
N THR A 270 -30.89 8.37 6.64
CA THR A 270 -30.79 9.55 5.76
C THR A 270 -29.57 9.48 4.84
N GLU A 271 -29.70 10.04 3.63
CA GLU A 271 -28.61 10.17 2.67
C GLU A 271 -27.84 11.46 2.95
N ILE A 272 -26.57 11.37 3.33
CA ILE A 272 -25.80 12.54 3.77
C ILE A 272 -24.36 12.57 3.23
N ASN A 273 -23.87 13.78 2.93
CA ASN A 273 -22.44 14.10 2.84
C ASN A 273 -22.10 14.87 4.12
N LEU A 274 -21.39 14.24 5.06
CA LEU A 274 -21.19 14.78 6.42
C LEU A 274 -19.98 15.75 6.50
N PRO A 275 -20.17 17.01 6.92
CA PRO A 275 -19.11 17.85 7.50
C PRO A 275 -18.86 17.51 8.99
N LEU A 276 -17.75 18.00 9.55
CA LEU A 276 -17.30 17.77 10.94
C LEU A 276 -18.31 18.16 12.02
N ASP A 277 -19.28 19.03 11.70
CA ASP A 277 -20.17 19.68 12.67
C ASP A 277 -21.64 19.21 12.53
N TRP A 278 -21.86 18.02 11.95
CA TRP A 278 -23.22 17.56 11.62
C TRP A 278 -23.94 16.89 12.81
N SER A 279 -25.19 17.29 13.03
CA SER A 279 -26.12 16.71 13.99
C SER A 279 -27.31 16.05 13.28
N CYS A 280 -27.84 14.98 13.86
CA CYS A 280 -29.04 14.31 13.33
C CYS A 280 -30.24 15.29 13.28
N PRO A 281 -30.87 15.50 12.11
CA PRO A 281 -32.00 16.43 11.98
C PRO A 281 -33.25 15.97 12.73
N ASP A 282 -33.42 14.67 13.01
CA ASP A 282 -34.62 14.13 13.65
C ASP A 282 -34.53 14.11 15.19
N CYS A 283 -33.34 13.87 15.76
CA CYS A 283 -33.17 13.71 17.20
C CYS A 283 -32.10 14.60 17.83
N GLY A 284 -31.39 15.41 17.04
CA GLY A 284 -30.34 16.31 17.51
C GLY A 284 -29.07 15.61 17.98
N PHE A 285 -28.90 14.31 17.71
CA PHE A 285 -27.70 13.57 18.12
C PHE A 285 -26.44 14.12 17.43
N GLU A 286 -25.48 14.58 18.24
CA GLU A 286 -24.13 14.99 17.82
C GLU A 286 -23.13 13.86 18.11
N MET A 287 -22.32 13.50 17.11
CA MET A 287 -21.18 12.62 17.34
C MET A 287 -20.01 13.43 17.88
N LYS A 288 -19.77 13.33 19.19
CA LYS A 288 -18.51 13.78 19.80
C LYS A 288 -17.35 12.87 19.43
#